data_AF-A0A7V4UI41-F1
#
_entry.id   AF-A0A7V4UI41-F1
#
_cell.length_a   1.000
_cell.length_b   1.000
_cell.length_c   1.000
_cell.angle_alpha   90.00
_cell.angle_beta   90.00
_cell.angle_gamma   90.00
#
_symmetry.space_group_name_H-M   'P 1'
#
loop_
_entity.id
_entity.type
_entity.pdbx_description
1 polymer ?
#
loop_
_entity_poly.entity_id
_entity_poly.type
_entity_poly.pdbx_seq_one_letter_code
_entity_poly.pdbx_strand_id
1 'polypeptide(L)'
;MMENLKLDLIKELGLDQLDEEKKQKTLEEMGEVIQQRVVMKIIDALDEEKQAEFSKLLEAEEGQVLDEKVLDVFLTENIPNLDQLISEEIAEYKKDLIDFVSAAKSDASTSIEENQSETSVLTKEEEDETK
;
A
#
# COMPACT_ATOMS: atom_id res chain seq x y z
N MET A 1 -11.01 20.72 0.08
CA MET A 1 -10.05 20.54 1.19
C MET A 1 -9.31 19.24 0.90
N MET A 2 -8.10 19.31 0.38
CA MET A 2 -7.22 18.14 0.31
C MET A 2 -6.06 18.48 1.24
N GLU A 3 -6.19 18.07 2.50
CA GLU A 3 -5.06 18.07 3.42
C GLU A 3 -4.03 17.12 2.84
N ASN A 4 -2.98 17.71 2.27
CA ASN A 4 -1.75 17.05 1.92
C ASN A 4 -1.41 16.05 3.03
N LEU A 5 -1.44 14.76 2.70
CA LEU A 5 -0.88 13.66 3.47
C LEU A 5 0.62 13.93 3.71
N LYS A 6 0.94 14.85 4.62
CA LYS A 6 2.25 14.99 5.25
C LYS A 6 2.39 13.92 6.32
N LEU A 7 1.99 12.69 5.98
CA LEU A 7 2.21 11.52 6.79
C LEU A 7 3.62 11.05 6.49
N ASP A 8 4.42 10.87 7.54
CA ASP A 8 5.73 10.26 7.42
C ASP A 8 5.55 8.76 7.22
N LEU A 9 5.31 8.35 5.98
CA LEU A 9 5.10 6.95 5.58
C LEU A 9 6.20 6.02 6.08
N ILE A 10 7.44 6.54 6.19
CA ILE A 10 8.58 5.77 6.70
C ILE A 10 8.32 5.35 8.15
N LYS A 11 7.76 6.23 8.99
CA LYS A 11 7.45 5.92 10.39
C LYS A 11 6.19 5.07 10.53
N GLU A 12 5.13 5.41 9.82
CA GLU A 12 3.83 4.72 9.95
C GLU A 12 3.92 3.25 9.54
N LEU A 13 4.71 2.98 8.49
CA LEU A 13 4.99 1.63 8.02
C LEU A 13 6.12 0.94 8.80
N GLY A 14 6.74 1.63 9.79
CA GLY A 14 7.84 1.09 10.60
C GLY A 14 9.14 0.86 9.82
N LEU A 15 9.28 1.50 8.65
CA LEU A 15 10.47 1.40 7.80
C LEU A 15 11.68 2.08 8.43
N ASP A 16 11.48 3.02 9.35
CA ASP A 16 12.55 3.70 10.08
C ASP A 16 13.43 2.73 10.89
N GLN A 17 12.85 1.61 11.34
CA GLN A 17 13.53 0.53 12.07
C GLN A 17 14.30 -0.46 11.18
N LEU A 18 14.13 -0.38 9.86
CA LEU A 18 14.85 -1.23 8.90
C LEU A 18 16.25 -0.67 8.62
N ASP A 19 17.18 -1.58 8.34
CA ASP A 19 18.47 -1.23 7.76
C ASP A 19 18.29 -0.53 6.39
N GLU A 20 19.29 0.28 6.01
CA GLU A 20 19.19 1.15 4.83
C GLU A 20 18.93 0.38 3.54
N GLU A 21 19.53 -0.81 3.39
CA GLU A 21 19.35 -1.66 2.21
C GLU A 21 17.90 -2.16 2.10
N LYS A 22 17.34 -2.70 3.19
CA LYS A 22 15.94 -3.14 3.20
C LYS A 22 14.96 -1.99 3.04
N LYS A 23 15.24 -0.84 3.66
CA LYS A 23 14.44 0.37 3.52
C LYS A 23 14.38 0.82 2.07
N GLN A 24 15.54 0.92 1.42
CA GLN A 24 15.64 1.30 0.01
C GLN A 24 14.88 0.32 -0.88
N LYS A 25 15.12 -0.98 -0.71
CA LYS A 25 14.41 -2.02 -1.47
C LYS A 25 12.90 -1.95 -1.29
N THR A 26 12.42 -1.74 -0.07
CA THR A 26 10.98 -1.62 0.21
C THR A 26 10.39 -0.39 -0.47
N LEU A 27 11.10 0.74 -0.45
CA LEU A 27 10.67 1.97 -1.14
C LEU A 27 10.62 1.79 -2.66
N GLU A 28 11.59 1.06 -3.23
CA GLU A 28 11.61 0.71 -4.66
C GLU A 28 10.40 -0.16 -5.04
N GLU A 29 10.16 -1.25 -4.31
CA GLU A 29 8.99 -2.12 -4.54
C GLU A 29 7.68 -1.34 -4.39
N MET A 30 7.58 -0.45 -3.39
CA MET A 30 6.42 0.42 -3.24
C MET A 30 6.25 1.38 -4.43
N GLY A 31 7.36 1.90 -4.96
CA GLY A 31 7.42 2.77 -6.13
C GLY A 31 6.94 2.08 -7.40
N GLU A 32 7.35 0.83 -7.62
CA GLU A 32 6.92 0.01 -8.75
C GLU A 32 5.41 -0.25 -8.72
N VAL A 33 4.86 -0.59 -7.55
CA VAL A 33 3.42 -0.87 -7.39
C VAL A 33 2.58 0.37 -7.68
N ILE A 34 2.96 1.54 -7.14
CA ILE A 34 2.21 2.78 -7.41
C ILE A 34 2.32 3.18 -8.88
N GLN A 35 3.48 3.00 -9.50
CA GLN A 35 3.65 3.27 -10.93
C GLN A 35 2.72 2.39 -11.78
N GLN A 36 2.64 1.09 -11.49
CA GLN A 36 1.74 0.17 -12.20
C GLN A 36 0.28 0.56 -12.03
N ARG A 37 -0.13 0.93 -10.82
CA ARG A 37 -1.49 1.40 -10.52
C ARG A 37 -1.85 2.66 -11.30
N VAL A 38 -0.96 3.65 -11.33
CA VAL A 38 -1.15 4.88 -12.11
C VAL A 38 -1.29 4.57 -13.60
N VAL A 39 -0.46 3.67 -14.14
CA VAL A 39 -0.57 3.24 -15.55
C VAL A 39 -1.93 2.61 -15.84
N MET A 40 -2.43 1.75 -14.94
CA MET A 40 -3.78 1.16 -15.11
C MET A 40 -4.87 2.23 -15.10
N LYS A 41 -4.82 3.21 -14.20
CA LYS A 41 -5.78 4.32 -14.18
C LYS A 41 -5.73 5.19 -15.42
N ILE A 42 -4.53 5.40 -15.97
CA ILE A 42 -4.34 6.10 -17.25
C ILE A 42 -5.03 5.32 -18.37
N ILE A 43 -4.78 4.01 -18.46
CA ILE A 43 -5.43 3.15 -19.48
C ILE A 43 -6.95 3.22 -19.35
N ASP A 44 -7.48 3.11 -18.13
CA ASP A 44 -8.92 3.18 -17.85
C ASP A 44 -9.54 4.55 -18.19
N ALA A 45 -8.76 5.62 -18.16
CA ALA A 45 -9.20 6.97 -18.49
C ALA A 45 -9.17 7.26 -20.01
N LEU A 46 -8.44 6.45 -20.79
CA LEU A 46 -8.36 6.56 -22.24
C LEU A 46 -9.48 5.74 -22.91
N ASP A 47 -9.96 6.21 -24.06
CA ASP A 47 -10.84 5.42 -24.91
C ASP A 47 -10.08 4.30 -25.66
N GLU A 48 -10.78 3.36 -26.27
CA GLU A 48 -10.17 2.19 -26.93
C GLU A 48 -9.17 2.57 -28.03
N GLU A 49 -9.42 3.67 -28.76
CA GLU A 49 -8.52 4.15 -29.82
C GLU A 49 -7.23 4.70 -29.22
N LYS A 50 -7.35 5.50 -28.16
CA LYS A 50 -6.22 6.08 -27.43
C LYS A 50 -5.45 5.07 -26.60
N GLN A 51 -6.08 4.01 -26.09
CA GLN A 51 -5.38 2.90 -25.47
C GLN A 51 -4.45 2.19 -26.46
N ALA A 52 -4.87 2.03 -27.72
CA ALA A 52 -4.03 1.44 -28.75
C ALA A 52 -2.86 2.36 -29.15
N GLU A 53 -3.10 3.68 -29.22
CA GLU A 53 -2.04 4.68 -29.42
C GLU A 53 -1.05 4.69 -28.25
N PHE A 54 -1.55 4.65 -27.02
CA PHE A 54 -0.74 4.59 -25.80
C PHE A 54 0.12 3.31 -25.76
N SER A 55 -0.47 2.16 -26.10
CA SER A 55 0.28 0.90 -26.17
C SER A 55 1.43 0.98 -27.18
N LYS A 56 1.19 1.58 -28.35
CA LYS A 56 2.24 1.82 -29.35
C LYS A 56 3.31 2.81 -28.90
N LEU A 57 2.94 3.81 -28.10
CA LEU A 57 3.91 4.72 -27.51
C LEU A 57 4.82 3.97 -26.54
N LEU A 58 4.28 3.02 -25.77
CA LEU A 58 5.04 2.19 -24.83
C LEU A 58 5.84 1.06 -25.49
N GLU A 59 5.48 0.64 -26.69
CA GLU A 59 6.25 -0.28 -27.54
C GLU A 59 7.53 0.40 -28.05
N ALA A 60 8.47 0.67 -27.15
CA ALA A 60 9.84 1.01 -27.53
C ALA A 60 10.56 -0.27 -27.96
N GLU A 61 11.21 -0.24 -29.13
CA GLU A 61 12.15 -1.31 -29.51
C GLU A 61 13.29 -1.40 -28.49
N GLU A 62 13.86 -2.59 -28.28
CA GLU A 62 15.01 -2.78 -27.38
C GLU A 62 16.10 -1.73 -27.66
N GLY A 63 16.35 -0.86 -26.67
CA GLY A 63 17.38 0.19 -26.76
C GLY A 63 16.87 1.58 -27.15
N GLN A 64 15.57 1.78 -27.38
CA GLN A 64 14.99 3.12 -27.53
C GLN A 64 14.53 3.68 -26.18
N VAL A 65 14.97 4.91 -25.89
CA VAL A 65 14.46 5.68 -24.75
C VAL A 65 13.15 6.31 -25.18
N LEU A 66 12.07 5.98 -24.47
CA LEU A 66 10.78 6.64 -24.62
C LEU A 66 10.95 8.15 -24.47
N ASP A 67 10.47 8.94 -25.42
CA ASP A 67 10.49 10.39 -25.29
C ASP A 67 9.45 10.82 -24.24
N GLU A 68 9.93 11.11 -23.04
CA GLU A 68 9.12 11.57 -21.91
C GLU A 68 8.23 12.77 -22.28
N LYS A 69 8.68 13.65 -23.18
CA LYS A 69 7.88 14.80 -23.61
C LYS A 69 6.72 14.40 -24.50
N VAL A 70 6.92 13.39 -25.36
CA VAL A 70 5.85 12.87 -26.22
C VAL A 70 4.79 12.19 -25.37
N LEU A 71 5.22 11.41 -24.36
CA LEU A 71 4.31 10.79 -23.40
C LEU A 71 3.54 11.85 -22.60
N ASP A 72 4.22 12.86 -22.06
CA ASP A 72 3.61 13.93 -21.27
C ASP A 72 2.57 14.72 -22.07
N VAL A 73 2.90 15.09 -23.32
CA VAL A 73 1.95 15.75 -24.22
C VAL A 73 0.75 14.86 -24.51
N PHE A 74 0.96 13.58 -24.85
CA PHE A 74 -0.13 12.65 -25.11
C PHE A 74 -1.08 12.53 -23.91
N LEU A 75 -0.53 12.36 -22.70
CA LEU A 75 -1.32 12.20 -21.49
C LEU A 75 -2.08 13.47 -21.12
N THR A 76 -1.45 14.64 -21.22
CA THR A 76 -2.10 15.92 -20.88
C THR A 76 -3.17 16.34 -21.89
N GLU A 77 -3.02 15.97 -23.17
CA GLU A 77 -4.04 16.23 -24.20
C GLU A 77 -5.28 15.32 -24.06
N ASN A 78 -5.09 14.06 -23.67
CA ASN A 78 -6.18 13.08 -23.59
C ASN A 78 -6.78 12.96 -22.19
N ILE A 79 -6.06 13.40 -21.13
CA ILE A 79 -6.50 13.32 -19.73
C ILE A 79 -6.36 14.72 -19.09
N PRO A 80 -7.38 15.59 -19.18
CA PRO A 80 -7.31 16.97 -18.68
C PRO A 80 -7.06 17.10 -17.18
N ASN A 81 -7.36 16.06 -16.41
CA ASN A 81 -7.22 15.97 -14.97
C ASN A 81 -6.13 14.96 -14.53
N LEU A 82 -5.11 14.76 -15.38
CA LEU A 82 -4.03 13.79 -15.14
C LEU A 82 -3.37 13.95 -13.76
N ASP A 83 -2.94 15.17 -13.41
CA ASP A 83 -2.29 15.44 -12.12
C ASP A 83 -3.17 15.08 -10.92
N GLN A 84 -4.48 15.34 -11.04
CA GLN A 84 -5.44 15.00 -10.01
C GLN A 84 -5.60 13.48 -9.90
N LEU A 85 -5.74 12.78 -11.02
CA LEU A 85 -5.83 11.33 -11.07
C LEU A 85 -4.60 10.65 -10.45
N ILE A 86 -3.39 11.13 -10.78
CA ILE A 86 -2.14 10.63 -10.18
C ILE A 86 -2.13 10.89 -8.68
N SER A 87 -2.50 12.10 -8.26
CA SER A 87 -2.51 12.47 -6.83
C SER A 87 -3.52 11.65 -6.03
N GLU A 88 -4.69 11.38 -6.60
CA GLU A 88 -5.73 10.54 -6.01
C GLU A 88 -5.26 9.09 -5.87
N GLU A 89 -4.67 8.51 -6.91
CA GLU A 89 -4.15 7.14 -6.87
C GLU A 89 -3.03 6.99 -5.83
N ILE A 90 -2.12 7.98 -5.75
CA ILE A 90 -1.07 7.99 -4.72
C ILE A 90 -1.68 8.08 -3.31
N ALA A 91 -2.72 8.89 -3.12
CA ALA A 91 -3.38 9.03 -1.82
C ALA A 91 -4.13 7.74 -1.43
N GLU A 92 -4.82 7.11 -2.38
CA GLU A 92 -5.53 5.84 -2.19
C GLU A 92 -4.54 4.72 -1.84
N TYR A 93 -3.47 4.56 -2.60
CA TYR A 93 -2.44 3.57 -2.31
C TYR A 93 -1.78 3.77 -0.93
N LYS A 94 -1.45 5.01 -0.56
CA LYS A 94 -0.92 5.31 0.78
C LYS A 94 -1.88 4.88 1.88
N LYS A 95 -3.17 5.13 1.68
CA LYS A 95 -4.21 4.70 2.61
C LYS A 95 -4.29 3.17 2.69
N ASP A 96 -4.31 2.48 1.56
CA ASP A 96 -4.34 1.01 1.49
C ASP A 96 -3.19 0.39 2.28
N LEU A 97 -1.98 0.95 2.16
CA LEU A 97 -0.81 0.49 2.90
C LEU A 97 -0.95 0.65 4.42
N ILE A 98 -1.46 1.80 4.87
CA ILE A 98 -1.68 2.06 6.28
C ILE A 98 -2.75 1.12 6.83
N ASP A 99 -3.86 0.97 6.09
CA ASP A 99 -4.96 0.09 6.46
C ASP A 99 -4.47 -1.36 6.55
N PHE A 100 -3.70 -1.83 5.58
CA PHE A 100 -3.09 -3.17 5.59
C PHE A 100 -2.18 -3.40 6.80
N VAL A 101 -1.26 -2.46 7.10
CA VAL A 101 -0.36 -2.58 8.25
C VAL A 101 -1.12 -2.49 9.57
N SER A 102 -2.17 -1.66 9.65
CA SER A 102 -3.00 -1.54 10.85
C SER A 102 -3.81 -2.81 11.11
N ALA A 103 -4.36 -3.43 10.07
CA ALA A 103 -5.07 -4.70 10.14
C ALA A 103 -4.13 -5.83 10.60
N ALA A 104 -2.94 -5.92 10.00
CA ALA A 104 -1.92 -6.89 10.36
C ALA A 104 -1.45 -6.77 11.83
N LYS A 105 -1.38 -5.55 12.37
CA LYS A 105 -1.08 -5.31 13.80
C LYS A 105 -2.23 -5.73 14.72
N SER A 106 -3.48 -5.59 14.28
CA SER A 106 -4.67 -5.96 15.07
C SER A 106 -4.82 -7.48 15.19
N ASP A 107 -4.56 -8.24 14.12
CA ASP A 107 -4.67 -9.70 14.12
C ASP A 107 -3.57 -10.38 14.96
N ALA A 108 -2.40 -9.75 15.10
CA ALA A 108 -1.33 -10.25 15.97
C ALA A 108 -1.65 -10.15 17.47
N SER A 109 -2.60 -9.29 17.88
CA SER A 109 -2.96 -9.11 19.30
C SER A 109 -4.09 -10.05 19.77
N THR A 110 -4.85 -10.65 18.86
CA THR A 110 -6.02 -11.50 19.20
C THR A 110 -5.64 -12.92 19.66
N SER A 111 -4.35 -13.29 19.65
CA SER A 111 -3.90 -14.66 20.01
C SER A 111 -3.33 -14.80 21.44
N ILE A 112 -3.31 -13.74 22.28
CA ILE A 112 -2.61 -13.80 23.58
C ILE A 112 -3.54 -13.83 24.82
N GLU A 113 -4.84 -13.52 24.72
CA GLU A 113 -5.68 -13.35 25.93
C GLU A 113 -6.46 -14.57 26.46
N GLU A 114 -6.39 -15.77 25.88
CA GLU A 114 -7.19 -16.91 26.37
C GLU A 114 -6.50 -17.90 27.33
N ASN A 115 -5.22 -17.74 27.73
CA ASN A 115 -4.52 -18.81 28.46
C ASN A 115 -3.96 -18.45 29.85
N GLN A 116 -4.57 -17.55 30.62
CA GLN A 116 -4.11 -17.23 32.00
C GLN A 116 -5.19 -17.20 33.10
N SER A 117 -6.33 -17.89 32.97
CA SER A 117 -7.34 -17.91 34.05
C SER A 117 -7.59 -19.26 34.74
N GLU A 118 -6.80 -20.31 34.52
CA GLU A 118 -7.03 -21.62 35.17
C GLU A 118 -5.96 -22.06 36.18
N THR A 119 -5.12 -21.16 36.70
CA THR A 119 -4.23 -21.50 37.83
C THR A 119 -4.30 -20.48 38.96
N SER A 120 -5.40 -20.47 39.72
CA SER A 120 -5.40 -20.23 41.17
C SER A 120 -6.82 -20.11 41.71
N VAL A 121 -7.42 -21.21 42.21
CA VAL A 121 -8.33 -21.18 43.38
C VAL A 121 -8.28 -22.52 44.12
N LEU A 122 -7.66 -22.46 45.30
CA LEU A 122 -7.90 -23.22 46.54
C LEU A 122 -7.87 -24.76 46.53
N THR A 123 -6.73 -25.24 47.06
CA THR A 123 -6.71 -26.14 48.21
C THR A 123 -7.71 -25.70 49.30
N LYS A 124 -8.59 -26.61 49.73
CA LYS A 124 -9.00 -26.91 51.12
C LYS A 124 -10.44 -27.42 51.12
N GLU A 125 -10.62 -28.71 51.37
CA GLU A 125 -11.66 -29.29 52.23
C GLU A 125 -11.36 -30.79 52.35
N GLU A 126 -10.40 -31.10 53.23
CA GLU A 126 -10.50 -32.31 54.04
C GLU A 126 -11.37 -31.99 55.26
N GLU A 127 -12.09 -33.02 55.70
CA GLU A 127 -12.71 -33.26 57.01
C GLU A 127 -14.25 -33.34 57.06
N ASP A 128 -14.66 -34.53 57.52
CA ASP A 128 -15.92 -34.94 58.14
C ASP A 128 -17.16 -35.05 57.22
N GLU A 129 -17.95 -36.12 57.25
CA GLU A 129 -18.37 -36.83 58.46
C GLU A 129 -18.89 -38.25 58.12
N THR A 130 -18.52 -39.18 59.00
CA THR A 130 -19.03 -40.53 59.20
C THR A 130 -20.56 -40.70 59.17
N LYS A 131 -21.08 -41.65 58.37
CA LYS A 131 -21.90 -42.82 58.84
C LYS A 131 -22.41 -43.70 57.71
#